data_AF-A0A377K0S4-F1
#
_entry.id   AF-A0A377K0S4-F1
#
_cell.length_a   1.000
_cell.length_b   1.000
_cell.length_c   1.000
_cell.angle_alpha   90.00
_cell.angle_beta   90.00
_cell.angle_gamma   90.00
#
_symmetry.space_group_name_H-M   'P 1'
#
loop_
_entity.id
_entity.type
_entity.pdbx_description
1 polymer ?
#
loop_
_entity_poly.entity_id
_entity_poly.type
_entity_poly.pdbx_seq_one_letter_code
_entity_poly.pdbx_strand_id
1 'polypeptide(L)'
;MPFIARYRKEITGGLDDTQLRNLETRLSYLRELEERRQAILKSISEQGKLTDDLANAINATLSKTELEDLYLPYKPKRRTRGQIAIEAGLEPLADLLWSDPSHTPEVAAAQYI
;
A
#
# COMPACT_ATOMS: atom_id res chain seq x y z
N MET A 1 -18.91 -18.17 -16.16
CA MET A 1 -19.13 -19.38 -15.34
C MET A 1 -19.94 -20.46 -16.05
N PRO A 2 -21.26 -20.35 -16.29
CA PRO A 2 -22.06 -21.43 -16.90
C PRO A 2 -21.59 -21.86 -18.30
N PHE A 3 -21.04 -20.92 -19.07
CA PHE A 3 -20.48 -21.24 -20.39
C PHE A 3 -19.30 -22.22 -20.32
N ILE A 4 -18.40 -22.06 -19.35
CA ILE A 4 -17.21 -22.91 -19.22
C ILE A 4 -17.63 -24.32 -18.78
N ALA A 5 -18.48 -24.43 -17.75
CA ALA A 5 -18.98 -25.72 -17.27
C ALA A 5 -19.73 -26.51 -18.35
N ARG A 6 -20.48 -25.82 -19.23
CA ARG A 6 -21.30 -26.45 -20.28
C ARG A 6 -20.54 -26.74 -21.57
N TYR A 7 -19.70 -25.82 -22.03
CA TYR A 7 -19.13 -25.87 -23.39
C TYR A 7 -17.61 -26.08 -23.42
N ARG A 8 -16.93 -26.10 -22.26
CA ARG A 8 -15.47 -26.29 -22.16
C ARG A 8 -15.06 -27.45 -21.25
N LYS A 9 -16.00 -28.37 -21.01
CA LYS A 9 -15.84 -29.50 -20.08
C LYS A 9 -14.62 -30.38 -20.39
N GLU A 10 -14.37 -30.68 -21.67
CA GLU A 10 -13.19 -31.47 -22.08
C GLU A 10 -11.86 -30.75 -21.79
N ILE A 11 -11.84 -29.42 -21.90
CA ILE A 11 -10.63 -28.61 -21.64
C ILE A 11 -10.38 -28.51 -20.14
N THR A 12 -11.44 -28.38 -19.35
CA THR A 12 -11.33 -28.28 -17.89
C THR A 12 -11.18 -29.63 -17.20
N GLY A 13 -11.23 -30.75 -17.94
CA GLY A 13 -11.20 -32.09 -17.34
C GLY A 13 -12.47 -32.38 -16.52
N GLY A 14 -13.60 -31.75 -16.84
CA GLY A 14 -14.87 -32.05 -16.21
C GLY A 14 -15.32 -31.11 -15.09
N LEU A 15 -14.64 -29.98 -14.85
CA LEU A 15 -14.99 -29.07 -13.75
C LEU A 15 -16.45 -28.60 -13.80
N ASP A 16 -17.13 -28.70 -12.66
CA ASP A 16 -18.51 -28.23 -12.49
C ASP A 16 -18.61 -26.75 -12.08
N ASP A 17 -19.84 -26.22 -12.04
CA ASP A 17 -20.11 -24.82 -11.69
C ASP A 17 -19.64 -24.46 -10.26
N THR A 18 -19.71 -25.39 -9.31
CA THR A 18 -19.28 -25.15 -7.91
C THR A 18 -17.77 -25.05 -7.83
N GLN A 19 -17.06 -25.98 -8.47
CA GLN A 19 -15.60 -25.99 -8.54
C GLN A 19 -15.06 -24.75 -9.24
N LEU A 20 -15.67 -24.36 -10.37
CA LEU A 20 -15.25 -23.18 -11.11
C LEU A 20 -15.51 -21.87 -10.35
N ARG A 21 -16.56 -21.77 -9.51
CA ARG A 21 -16.80 -20.59 -8.65
C ARG A 21 -15.80 -20.51 -7.51
N ASN A 22 -15.44 -21.67 -6.94
CA ASN A 22 -14.38 -21.74 -5.94
C ASN A 22 -13.05 -21.28 -6.54
N LEU A 23 -12.74 -21.75 -7.76
CA LEU A 23 -11.55 -21.33 -8.51
C LEU A 23 -11.55 -19.82 -8.74
N GLU A 24 -12.64 -19.24 -9.24
CA GLU A 24 -12.77 -17.79 -9.47
C GLU A 24 -12.48 -16.99 -8.18
N THR A 25 -13.09 -17.40 -7.08
CA THR A 25 -12.91 -16.75 -5.77
C THR A 25 -11.45 -16.86 -5.30
N ARG A 26 -10.87 -18.06 -5.40
CA ARG A 26 -9.49 -18.31 -4.98
C ARG A 26 -8.49 -17.59 -5.86
N LEU A 27 -8.75 -17.52 -7.16
CA LEU A 27 -7.94 -16.80 -8.13
C LEU A 27 -7.92 -15.30 -7.83
N SER A 28 -9.07 -14.69 -7.53
CA SER A 28 -9.12 -13.27 -7.12
C SER A 28 -8.30 -13.04 -5.86
N TYR A 29 -8.51 -13.86 -4.83
CA TYR A 29 -7.77 -13.76 -3.58
C TYR A 29 -6.25 -13.84 -3.78
N LEU A 30 -5.79 -14.80 -4.58
CA LEU A 30 -4.36 -15.01 -4.83
C LEU A 30 -3.74 -13.88 -5.67
N ARG A 31 -4.50 -13.32 -6.63
CA ARG A 31 -4.04 -12.14 -7.39
C ARG A 31 -3.89 -10.92 -6.51
N GLU A 32 -4.87 -10.66 -5.65
CA GLU A 32 -4.80 -9.54 -4.69
C GLU A 32 -3.66 -9.72 -3.69
N LEU A 33 -3.42 -10.96 -3.23
CA LEU A 33 -2.27 -11.27 -2.37
C LEU A 33 -0.95 -10.99 -3.08
N GLU A 34 -0.81 -11.42 -4.35
CA GLU A 34 0.39 -11.19 -5.15
C GLU A 34 0.63 -9.70 -5.42
N GLU A 35 -0.40 -8.96 -5.84
CA GLU A 35 -0.29 -7.52 -6.07
C GLU A 35 0.17 -6.80 -4.79
N ARG A 36 -0.42 -7.17 -3.65
CA ARG A 36 -0.03 -6.61 -2.36
C ARG A 36 1.39 -6.98 -1.97
N ARG A 37 1.81 -8.23 -2.22
CA ARG A 37 3.17 -8.71 -1.97
C ARG A 37 4.20 -7.89 -2.73
N GLN A 38 3.99 -7.66 -4.02
CA GLN A 38 4.88 -6.86 -4.85
C GLN A 38 4.97 -5.40 -4.36
N ALA A 39 3.84 -4.81 -3.98
CA ALA A 39 3.81 -3.46 -3.41
C ALA A 39 4.62 -3.35 -2.11
N ILE A 40 4.52 -4.35 -1.24
CA ILE A 40 5.26 -4.43 0.03
C ILE A 40 6.76 -4.60 -0.23
N LEU A 41 7.16 -5.56 -1.08
CA LEU A 41 8.55 -5.77 -1.44
C LEU A 41 9.18 -4.48 -1.99
N LYS A 42 8.49 -3.81 -2.92
CA LYS A 42 8.92 -2.53 -3.47
C LYS A 42 9.08 -1.47 -2.38
N SER A 43 8.08 -1.29 -1.52
CA SER A 43 8.12 -0.28 -0.46
C SER A 43 9.25 -0.50 0.55
N ILE A 44 9.56 -1.76 0.89
CA ILE A 44 10.66 -2.09 1.81
C ILE A 44 12.02 -1.92 1.10
N SER A 45 12.09 -2.31 -0.18
CA SER A 45 13.29 -2.14 -1.00
C SER A 45 13.65 -0.66 -1.19
N GLU A 46 12.67 0.21 -1.42
CA GLU A 46 12.87 1.66 -1.55
C GLU A 46 13.41 2.30 -0.25
N GLN A 47 13.18 1.67 0.89
CA GLN A 47 13.76 2.08 2.18
C GLN A 47 15.16 1.50 2.43
N GLY A 48 15.68 0.64 1.53
CA GLY A 48 16.95 -0.06 1.70
C GLY A 48 16.94 -1.09 2.83
N LYS A 49 15.76 -1.58 3.23
CA LYS A 49 15.57 -2.46 4.40
C LYS A 49 15.22 -3.91 4.04
N LEU A 50 15.16 -4.24 2.75
CA LEU A 50 14.77 -5.58 2.30
C LEU A 50 15.97 -6.52 2.39
N THR A 51 15.97 -7.39 3.40
CA THR A 51 16.94 -8.49 3.50
C THR A 51 16.45 -9.73 2.75
N ASP A 52 17.38 -10.62 2.40
CA ASP A 52 17.04 -11.88 1.72
C ASP A 52 16.07 -12.74 2.54
N ASP A 53 16.29 -12.84 3.87
CA ASP A 53 15.40 -13.57 4.78
C ASP A 53 13.98 -12.99 4.79
N LEU A 54 13.86 -11.66 4.81
CA LEU A 54 12.56 -10.99 4.78
C LEU A 54 11.87 -11.16 3.42
N ALA A 55 12.61 -11.03 2.32
CA ALA A 55 12.08 -11.28 0.98
C ALA A 55 11.56 -12.71 0.87
N ASN A 56 12.30 -13.70 1.37
CA ASN A 56 11.89 -15.10 1.41
C ASN A 56 10.61 -15.30 2.24
N ALA A 57 10.53 -14.70 3.43
CA ALA A 57 9.33 -14.77 4.27
C ALA A 57 8.09 -14.16 3.58
N ILE A 58 8.25 -12.99 2.94
CA ILE A 58 7.19 -12.31 2.20
C ILE A 58 6.75 -13.12 0.96
N ASN A 59 7.68 -13.76 0.27
CA ASN A 59 7.38 -14.62 -0.88
C ASN A 59 6.69 -15.93 -0.49
N ALA A 60 7.01 -16.48 0.68
CA ALA A 60 6.49 -17.75 1.15
C ALA A 60 5.07 -17.67 1.75
N THR A 61 4.63 -16.49 2.23
CA THR A 61 3.33 -16.39 2.88
C THR A 61 2.16 -16.54 1.89
N LEU A 62 1.13 -17.25 2.35
CA LEU A 62 -0.15 -17.46 1.64
C LEU A 62 -1.31 -16.69 2.31
N SER A 63 -1.02 -15.94 3.38
CA SER A 63 -2.01 -15.23 4.19
C SER A 63 -1.86 -13.73 4.03
N LYS A 64 -2.95 -13.04 3.66
CA LYS A 64 -2.97 -11.57 3.62
C LYS A 64 -2.63 -10.96 4.98
N THR A 65 -2.99 -11.62 6.09
CA THR A 65 -2.73 -11.11 7.44
C THR A 65 -1.24 -11.17 7.76
N GLU A 66 -0.62 -12.34 7.58
CA GLU A 66 0.83 -12.49 7.80
C GLU A 66 1.64 -11.57 6.90
N LEU A 67 1.19 -11.37 5.65
CA LEU A 67 1.81 -10.43 4.73
C LEU A 67 1.82 -8.99 5.28
N GLU A 68 0.71 -8.54 5.89
CA GLU A 68 0.66 -7.23 6.54
C GLU A 68 1.47 -7.18 7.83
N ASP A 69 1.51 -8.25 8.61
CA ASP A 69 2.29 -8.33 9.85
C ASP A 69 3.80 -8.19 9.56
N LEU A 70 4.29 -8.86 8.51
CA LEU A 70 5.68 -8.72 8.03
C LEU A 70 5.98 -7.30 7.55
N TYR A 71 5.00 -6.62 6.93
CA TYR A 71 5.15 -5.26 6.45
C TYR A 71 5.05 -4.20 7.55
N LEU A 72 4.36 -4.49 8.65
CA LEU A 72 4.01 -3.53 9.69
C LEU A 72 5.20 -2.67 10.20
N PRO A 73 6.40 -3.23 10.45
CA PRO A 73 7.56 -2.44 10.91
C PRO A 73 8.09 -1.44 9.86
N TYR A 74 7.78 -1.66 8.58
CA TYR A 74 8.26 -0.89 7.44
C TYR A 74 7.22 0.05 6.86
N LYS A 75 5.97 -0.06 7.31
CA LYS A 75 4.87 0.76 6.80
C LYS A 75 5.20 2.24 7.00
N PRO A 76 5.33 3.05 5.93
CA PRO A 76 5.65 4.45 6.05
C PRO A 76 4.61 5.16 6.93
N LYS A 77 5.09 5.92 7.90
CA LYS A 77 4.21 6.84 8.63
C LYS A 77 3.73 7.89 7.63
N ARG A 78 2.43 8.21 7.65
CA ARG A 78 1.88 9.25 6.77
C ARG A 78 2.64 10.55 7.05
N ARG A 79 3.38 11.05 6.06
CA ARG A 79 3.87 12.43 6.08
C ARG A 79 2.65 13.34 6.03
N THR A 80 2.42 14.07 7.13
CA THR A 80 1.30 15.00 7.20
C THR A 80 1.65 16.26 6.40
N ARG A 81 0.62 17.00 5.97
CA ARG A 81 0.86 18.32 5.35
C ARG A 81 1.65 19.25 6.26
N GLY A 82 1.44 19.15 7.58
CA GLY A 82 2.23 19.88 8.58
C GLY A 82 3.70 19.46 8.57
N GLN A 83 4.01 18.17 8.51
CA GLN A 83 5.40 17.70 8.47
C GLN A 83 6.11 18.14 7.17
N ILE A 84 5.40 18.13 6.04
CA ILE A 84 5.91 18.67 4.78
C ILE A 84 6.17 20.18 4.90
N ALA A 85 5.26 20.93 5.52
CA ALA A 85 5.41 22.37 5.75
C ALA A 85 6.60 22.69 6.66
N ILE A 86 6.80 21.93 7.74
CA ILE A 86 7.94 22.07 8.65
C ILE A 86 9.25 21.80 7.90
N GLU A 87 9.34 20.71 7.13
CA GLU A 87 10.53 20.40 6.32
C GLU A 87 10.80 21.45 5.23
N ALA A 88 9.77 22.15 4.76
CA ALA A 88 9.89 23.28 3.85
C ALA A 88 10.27 24.61 4.56
N GLY A 89 10.49 24.58 5.87
CA GLY A 89 10.87 25.75 6.65
C GLY A 89 9.71 26.69 7.02
N LEU A 90 8.46 26.24 6.93
CA LEU A 90 7.27 27.07 7.23
C LEU A 90 6.92 27.13 8.72
N GLU A 91 7.65 26.42 9.59
CA GLU A 91 7.42 26.40 11.03
C GLU A 91 7.51 27.81 11.67
N PRO A 92 8.52 28.66 11.37
CA PRO A 92 8.60 30.00 11.96
C PRO A 92 7.47 30.93 11.51
N LEU A 93 6.94 30.75 10.29
CA LEU A 93 5.78 31.51 9.82
C LEU A 93 4.52 31.14 10.62
N ALA A 94 4.32 29.84 10.88
CA ALA A 94 3.20 29.38 11.69
C ALA A 94 3.29 29.93 13.13
N ASP A 95 4.48 29.90 13.73
CA ASP A 95 4.72 30.44 15.07
C ASP A 95 4.50 31.95 15.16
N LEU A 96 4.94 32.71 14.14
CA LEU A 96 4.73 34.16 14.06
C LEU A 96 3.25 34.52 14.03
N LEU A 97 2.49 33.93 13.10
CA LEU A 97 1.06 34.22 12.95
C LEU A 97 0.24 33.73 14.15
N TRP A 98 0.70 32.69 14.84
CA TRP A 98 0.07 32.18 16.06
C TRP A 98 0.34 33.10 17.27
N SER A 99 1.57 33.56 17.43
CA SER A 99 1.99 34.37 18.57
C SER A 99 1.56 35.84 18.47
N ASP A 100 1.46 36.38 17.25
CA ASP A 100 1.02 37.74 17.01
C ASP A 100 0.01 37.83 15.84
N PRO A 101 -1.30 37.72 16.14
CA PRO A 101 -2.38 37.78 15.16
C PRO A 101 -2.53 39.12 14.43
N SER A 102 -1.76 40.16 14.80
CA SER A 102 -1.82 41.46 14.13
C SER A 102 -1.11 41.46 12.77
N HIS A 103 -0.29 40.44 12.49
CA HIS A 103 0.38 40.26 11.21
C HIS A 103 -0.62 39.91 10.11
N THR A 104 -0.44 40.51 8.93
CA THR A 104 -1.17 40.11 7.72
C THR A 104 -0.55 38.82 7.16
N PRO A 105 -1.27 37.68 7.12
CA PRO A 105 -0.71 36.39 6.73
C PRO A 105 -0.04 36.38 5.36
N GLU A 106 -0.64 37.04 4.37
CA GLU A 106 -0.15 37.10 3.00
C GLU A 106 1.18 37.83 2.90
N VAL A 107 1.37 38.89 3.70
CA VAL A 107 2.60 39.69 3.71
C VAL A 107 3.73 38.92 4.40
N ALA A 108 3.44 38.27 5.53
CA ALA A 108 4.41 37.46 6.25
C ALA A 108 4.86 36.23 5.44
N ALA A 109 3.93 35.60 4.71
CA ALA A 109 4.21 34.41 3.91
C ALA A 109 5.08 34.67 2.66
N ALA A 110 5.18 35.91 2.18
CA ALA A 110 5.93 36.26 0.98
C ALA A 110 7.43 35.92 1.07
N GLN A 111 7.98 35.74 2.28
CA GLN A 111 9.38 35.39 2.52
C GLN A 111 9.67 33.88 2.38
N TYR A 112 8.64 33.05 2.19
CA TYR A 112 8.73 31.57 2.21
C TYR A 112 8.34 30.92 0.86
N ILE A 113 8.25 31.71 -0.21
CA ILE A 113 7.98 31.27 -1.60
C ILE A 113 9.30 31.16 -2.36
#